data_AF-A0A7S2KV82-F1
#
_entry.id   AF-A0A7S2KV82-F1
#
_cell.length_a   1.000
_cell.length_b   1.000
_cell.length_c   1.000
_cell.angle_alpha   90.00
_cell.angle_beta   90.00
_cell.angle_gamma   90.00
#
_symmetry.space_group_name_H-M   'P 1'
#
loop_
_entity.id
_entity.type
_entity.pdbx_description
1 polymer ?
#
loop_
_entity_poly.entity_id
_entity_poly.type
_entity_poly.pdbx_seq_one_letter_code
_entity_poly.pdbx_strand_id
1 'polypeptide(L)'
;MANLFRSSGGSSRCCTLMFFAFIIASISAFTPPSSSLSTRTQHFQLSAVPSPERMFDYSSKPPTFNKQTSLWEPSTETEEPPYGAFGSFLRGGPTPFLVRVLKPSEYDQAVFKYMAQTSCSRAEAQGNMDSFFNNAADWAYQKSEEARGRPKVDYTQLKPKDAILVITWALFVTPLLGRCGYLIAATGNWGITVDDILNF
;
A
#
# COMPACT_ATOMS: atom_id res chain seq x y z
N MET A 1 -9.30 60.12 13.70
CA MET A 1 -8.52 58.94 14.16
C MET A 1 -9.31 57.68 13.87
N ALA A 2 -9.08 57.05 12.72
CA ALA A 2 -9.69 55.76 12.38
C ALA A 2 -8.57 54.86 11.85
N ASN A 3 -8.11 53.94 12.71
CA ASN A 3 -7.16 52.89 12.35
C ASN A 3 -7.92 51.77 11.64
N LEU A 4 -7.74 51.69 10.32
CA LEU A 4 -8.17 50.55 9.51
C LEU A 4 -7.10 49.44 9.60
N PHE A 5 -7.30 48.52 10.53
CA PHE A 5 -6.60 47.23 10.55
C PHE A 5 -7.09 46.37 9.37
N ARG A 6 -6.28 46.28 8.32
CA ARG A 6 -6.52 45.39 7.17
C ARG A 6 -5.98 44.00 7.51
N SER A 7 -6.87 43.11 7.94
CA SER A 7 -6.58 41.68 8.13
C SER A 7 -6.44 40.99 6.77
N SER A 8 -5.21 40.60 6.41
CA SER A 8 -4.88 39.78 5.24
C SER A 8 -4.33 38.43 5.72
N GLY A 9 -5.20 37.60 6.27
CA GLY A 9 -4.84 36.28 6.84
C GLY A 9 -5.48 35.09 6.15
N GLY A 10 -6.04 35.25 4.94
CA GLY A 10 -6.88 34.22 4.31
C GLY A 10 -6.20 33.26 3.32
N SER A 11 -5.09 33.66 2.69
CA SER A 11 -4.62 32.97 1.47
C SER A 11 -3.71 31.76 1.72
N SER A 12 -3.03 31.69 2.86
CA SER A 12 -2.00 30.66 3.10
C SER A 12 -2.60 29.26 3.39
N ARG A 13 -3.77 29.19 4.03
CA ARG A 13 -4.41 27.93 4.41
C ARG A 13 -5.02 27.15 3.24
N CYS A 14 -5.36 27.82 2.13
CA CYS A 14 -5.93 27.18 0.96
C CYS A 14 -4.87 26.43 0.13
N CYS A 15 -3.66 27.00 0.01
CA CYS A 15 -2.57 26.38 -0.75
C CYS A 15 -2.04 25.09 -0.09
N THR A 16 -2.01 25.02 1.24
CA THR A 16 -1.57 23.81 1.97
C THR A 16 -2.54 22.64 1.78
N LEU A 17 -3.84 22.91 1.72
CA LEU A 17 -4.87 21.90 1.46
C LEU A 17 -4.83 21.36 0.03
N MET A 18 -4.53 22.21 -0.97
CA MET A 18 -4.37 21.75 -2.36
C MET A 18 -3.13 20.86 -2.53
N PHE A 19 -2.07 21.11 -1.77
CA PHE A 19 -0.87 20.26 -1.77
C PHE A 19 -1.13 18.85 -1.29
N PHE A 20 -1.86 18.72 -0.18
CA PHE A 20 -2.29 17.42 0.33
C PHE A 20 -3.23 16.73 -0.67
N ALA A 21 -4.12 17.46 -1.34
CA ALA A 21 -4.97 16.90 -2.40
C ALA A 21 -4.17 16.39 -3.62
N PHE A 22 -3.06 17.03 -3.98
CA PHE A 22 -2.21 16.59 -5.09
C PHE A 22 -1.36 15.36 -4.76
N ILE A 23 -0.91 15.23 -3.51
CA ILE A 23 -0.26 14.00 -3.03
C ILE A 23 -1.26 12.84 -3.03
N ILE A 24 -2.52 13.10 -2.65
CA ILE A 24 -3.60 12.08 -2.71
C ILE A 24 -3.92 11.70 -4.18
N ALA A 25 -3.88 12.65 -5.11
CA ALA A 25 -4.13 12.39 -6.53
C ALA A 25 -2.99 11.60 -7.20
N SER A 26 -1.73 11.77 -6.80
CA SER A 26 -0.60 10.99 -7.34
C SER A 26 -0.58 9.53 -6.85
N ILE A 27 -1.24 9.22 -5.73
CA ILE A 27 -1.55 7.83 -5.34
C ILE A 27 -2.50 7.17 -6.37
N SER A 28 -3.28 7.97 -7.12
CA SER A 28 -4.17 7.45 -8.17
C SER A 28 -3.42 6.81 -9.34
N ALA A 29 -2.13 7.12 -9.54
CA ALA A 29 -1.30 6.51 -10.58
C ALA A 29 -0.93 5.05 -10.28
N PHE A 30 -1.08 4.61 -9.03
CA PHE A 30 -0.87 3.23 -8.59
C PHE A 30 -2.18 2.46 -8.38
N THR A 31 -3.34 3.10 -8.56
CA THR A 31 -4.63 2.42 -8.50
C THR A 31 -5.04 2.01 -9.91
N PRO A 32 -5.28 0.71 -10.17
CA PRO A 32 -5.89 0.31 -11.43
C PRO A 32 -7.27 0.96 -11.58
N PRO A 33 -7.77 1.14 -12.82
CA PRO A 33 -8.99 1.87 -13.10
C PRO A 33 -10.14 1.35 -12.25
N SER A 34 -10.70 2.25 -11.43
CA SER A 34 -11.85 1.95 -10.59
C SER A 34 -13.06 1.72 -11.47
N SER A 35 -13.42 0.46 -11.70
CA SER A 35 -14.79 0.12 -12.08
C SER A 35 -15.72 0.54 -10.95
N SER A 36 -16.55 1.54 -11.22
CA SER A 36 -17.55 2.18 -10.36
C SER A 36 -18.07 1.31 -9.20
N LEU A 37 -17.72 1.70 -7.96
CA LEU A 37 -18.31 1.13 -6.75
C LEU A 37 -19.74 1.64 -6.56
N SER A 38 -20.71 0.75 -6.78
CA SER A 38 -22.02 0.82 -6.14
C SER A 38 -21.83 0.52 -4.65
N THR A 39 -22.12 1.50 -3.80
CA THR A 39 -22.15 1.36 -2.33
C THR A 39 -23.31 0.45 -1.92
N ARG A 40 -23.11 -0.86 -2.03
CA ARG A 40 -23.95 -1.86 -1.38
C ARG A 40 -23.11 -2.47 -0.29
N THR A 41 -23.48 -2.22 0.97
CA THR A 41 -23.03 -2.99 2.13
C THR A 41 -23.45 -4.44 1.92
N GLN A 42 -22.66 -5.19 1.16
CA GLN A 42 -22.80 -6.62 1.08
C GLN A 42 -22.11 -7.17 2.32
N HIS A 43 -22.89 -7.73 3.23
CA HIS A 43 -22.42 -8.89 3.97
C HIS A 43 -21.94 -9.89 2.91
N PHE A 44 -20.64 -9.87 2.64
CA PHE A 44 -19.99 -10.86 1.80
C PHE A 44 -20.04 -12.17 2.60
N GLN A 45 -21.15 -12.90 2.48
CA GLN A 45 -21.12 -14.33 2.75
C GLN A 45 -20.26 -14.94 1.65
N LEU A 46 -18.96 -15.04 1.95
CA LEU A 46 -17.94 -15.83 1.24
C LEU A 46 -18.34 -17.32 1.31
N SER A 47 -19.48 -17.67 0.73
CA SER A 47 -19.86 -19.06 0.53
C SER A 47 -19.15 -19.52 -0.75
N ALA A 48 -18.01 -20.17 -0.54
CA ALA A 48 -17.11 -20.71 -1.56
C ALA A 48 -16.28 -19.67 -2.34
N VAL A 49 -15.46 -18.87 -1.64
CA VAL A 49 -14.16 -18.56 -2.25
C VAL A 49 -13.34 -19.86 -2.15
N PRO A 50 -12.95 -20.45 -3.28
CA PRO A 50 -12.06 -21.62 -3.28
C PRO A 50 -10.85 -21.31 -2.41
N SER A 51 -10.54 -22.23 -1.49
CA SER A 51 -9.41 -22.06 -0.58
C SER A 51 -8.17 -21.77 -1.41
N PRO A 52 -7.45 -20.66 -1.16
CA PRO A 52 -6.31 -20.31 -1.98
C PRO A 52 -5.31 -21.47 -1.94
N GLU A 53 -4.92 -21.96 -3.10
CA GLU A 53 -3.91 -23.02 -3.16
C GLU A 53 -2.52 -22.43 -2.97
N ARG A 54 -1.68 -23.12 -2.20
CA ARG A 54 -0.25 -22.81 -2.08
C ARG A 54 0.48 -22.89 -3.42
N MET A 55 1.44 -22.00 -3.63
CA MET A 55 2.33 -22.02 -4.79
C MET A 55 3.49 -23.00 -4.59
N PHE A 56 4.10 -22.97 -3.41
CA PHE A 56 5.24 -23.82 -3.06
C PHE A 56 4.83 -24.90 -2.07
N ASP A 57 5.49 -26.06 -2.14
CA ASP A 57 5.31 -27.08 -1.12
C ASP A 57 5.94 -26.60 0.19
N TYR A 58 5.19 -26.72 1.27
CA TYR A 58 5.55 -26.20 2.59
C TYR A 58 5.43 -27.34 3.61
N SER A 59 6.54 -27.66 4.26
CA SER A 59 6.65 -28.79 5.18
C SER A 59 6.59 -28.41 6.66
N SER A 60 6.71 -27.13 6.99
CA SER A 60 6.73 -26.67 8.40
C SER A 60 5.31 -26.50 8.93
N LYS A 61 5.12 -26.61 10.26
CA LYS A 61 3.80 -26.45 10.86
C LYS A 61 3.28 -25.01 10.75
N PRO A 62 2.07 -24.80 10.22
CA PRO A 62 1.49 -23.47 10.12
C PRO A 62 1.20 -22.86 11.50
N PRO A 63 1.00 -21.53 11.57
CA PRO A 63 0.55 -20.85 12.77
C PRO A 63 -0.75 -21.43 13.32
N THR A 64 -0.89 -21.45 14.64
CA THR A 64 -2.08 -22.02 15.30
C THR A 64 -2.96 -20.92 15.87
N PHE A 65 -4.28 -21.07 15.73
CA PHE A 65 -5.24 -20.15 16.31
C PHE A 65 -5.42 -20.44 17.79
N ASN A 66 -5.07 -19.49 18.65
CA ASN A 66 -5.32 -19.57 20.08
C ASN A 66 -6.74 -19.09 20.36
N LYS A 67 -7.62 -20.03 20.76
CA LYS A 67 -9.04 -19.73 21.05
C LYS A 67 -9.24 -18.79 22.24
N GLN A 68 -8.28 -18.73 23.17
CA GLN A 68 -8.39 -17.90 24.37
C GLN A 68 -8.15 -16.43 24.05
N THR A 69 -7.13 -16.15 23.24
CA THR A 69 -6.74 -14.78 22.85
C THR A 69 -7.45 -14.32 21.57
N SER A 70 -8.05 -15.24 20.82
CA SER A 70 -8.59 -14.99 19.47
C SER A 70 -7.54 -14.45 18.49
N LEU A 71 -6.27 -14.82 18.72
CA LEU A 71 -5.12 -14.41 17.91
C LEU A 71 -4.43 -15.64 17.30
N TRP A 72 -3.79 -15.43 16.16
CA TRP A 72 -2.88 -16.37 15.54
C TRP A 72 -1.50 -16.22 16.15
N GLU A 73 -0.98 -17.32 16.68
CA GLU A 73 0.34 -17.37 17.30
C GLU A 73 1.29 -18.18 16.42
N PRO A 74 2.55 -17.71 16.25
CA PRO A 74 3.55 -18.46 15.51
C PRO A 74 3.86 -19.77 16.25
N SER A 75 3.98 -20.86 15.49
CA SER A 75 4.50 -22.12 15.97
C SER A 75 6.02 -22.03 16.16
N THR A 76 6.63 -22.97 16.88
CA THR A 76 8.09 -23.08 17.02
C THR A 76 8.82 -23.31 15.69
N GLU A 77 8.08 -23.73 14.66
CA GLU A 77 8.58 -23.99 13.30
C GLU A 77 8.20 -22.88 12.31
N THR A 78 7.53 -21.83 12.78
CA THR A 78 7.13 -20.71 11.92
C THR A 78 8.36 -19.92 11.50
N GLU A 79 8.53 -19.78 10.19
CA GLU A 79 9.65 -19.07 9.60
C GLU A 79 9.72 -17.60 10.04
N GLU A 80 10.92 -17.04 10.05
CA GLU A 80 11.12 -15.61 10.21
C GLU A 80 10.65 -14.84 8.96
N PRO A 81 10.22 -13.57 9.11
CA PRO A 81 9.80 -12.77 7.98
C PRO A 81 10.97 -12.56 7.00
N PRO A 82 10.87 -12.93 5.72
CA PRO A 82 11.96 -12.79 4.75
C PRO A 82 12.37 -11.34 4.49
N TYR A 83 11.48 -10.38 4.78
CA TYR A 83 11.78 -8.96 4.64
C TYR A 83 10.93 -8.10 5.58
N GLY A 84 11.46 -6.91 5.91
CA GLY A 84 10.80 -5.90 6.75
C GLY A 84 9.90 -4.95 5.96
N ALA A 85 9.44 -3.87 6.60
CA ALA A 85 8.51 -2.91 5.98
C ALA A 85 9.03 -2.30 4.66
N PHE A 86 10.32 -1.95 4.58
CA PHE A 86 10.93 -1.48 3.33
C PHE A 86 10.91 -2.52 2.21
N GLY A 87 10.98 -3.81 2.54
CA GLY A 87 10.81 -4.87 1.56
C GLY A 87 9.39 -4.94 1.01
N SER A 88 8.38 -4.68 1.84
CA SER A 88 6.99 -4.50 1.39
C SER A 88 6.83 -3.25 0.54
N PHE A 89 7.51 -2.14 0.88
CA PHE A 89 7.47 -0.92 0.10
C PHE A 89 7.91 -1.14 -1.35
N LEU A 90 9.05 -1.83 -1.53
CA LEU A 90 9.62 -2.08 -2.85
C LEU A 90 8.78 -3.07 -3.69
N ARG A 91 8.04 -3.99 -3.05
CA ARG A 91 7.26 -5.03 -3.74
C ARG A 91 5.80 -4.66 -3.95
N GLY A 92 5.15 -4.17 -2.90
CA GLY A 92 3.72 -3.89 -2.85
C GLY A 92 3.38 -2.41 -2.78
N GLY A 93 4.37 -1.52 -2.72
CA GLY A 93 4.15 -0.08 -2.73
C GLY A 93 3.93 0.54 -1.34
N PRO A 94 3.46 1.80 -1.29
CA PRO A 94 3.38 2.58 -0.04
C PRO A 94 2.35 2.04 0.95
N THR A 95 1.24 1.47 0.48
CA THR A 95 0.15 1.03 1.36
C THR A 95 0.58 -0.10 2.31
N PRO A 96 1.14 -1.24 1.85
CA PRO A 96 1.59 -2.28 2.77
C PRO A 96 2.76 -1.82 3.66
N PHE A 97 3.61 -0.89 3.19
CA PHE A 97 4.61 -0.25 4.05
C PHE A 97 3.97 0.50 5.22
N LEU A 98 2.99 1.36 4.95
CA LEU A 98 2.28 2.13 5.98
C LEU A 98 1.55 1.21 6.95
N VAL A 99 0.89 0.16 6.46
CA VAL A 99 0.23 -0.82 7.33
C VAL A 99 1.23 -1.50 8.27
N ARG A 100 2.40 -1.92 7.76
CA ARG A 100 3.43 -2.55 8.60
C ARG A 100 4.06 -1.60 9.63
N VAL A 101 4.18 -0.31 9.30
CA VAL A 101 4.75 0.69 10.23
C VAL A 101 3.73 1.11 11.28
N LEU A 102 2.49 1.38 10.88
CA LEU A 102 1.46 1.93 11.76
C LEU A 102 0.69 0.85 12.52
N LYS A 103 0.58 -0.35 11.96
CA LYS A 103 -0.24 -1.46 12.47
C LYS A 103 0.47 -2.82 12.32
N PRO A 104 1.68 -2.99 12.88
CA PRO A 104 2.47 -4.20 12.70
C PRO A 104 1.76 -5.47 13.18
N SER A 105 1.01 -5.40 14.30
CA SER A 105 0.28 -6.54 14.85
C SER A 105 -0.86 -6.99 13.95
N GLU A 106 -1.68 -6.06 13.43
CA GLU A 106 -2.77 -6.39 12.50
C GLU A 106 -2.23 -7.03 11.22
N TYR A 107 -1.08 -6.54 10.72
CA TYR A 107 -0.41 -7.10 9.56
C TYR A 107 0.06 -8.53 9.80
N ASP A 108 0.78 -8.79 10.90
CA ASP A 108 1.28 -10.13 11.23
C ASP A 108 0.12 -11.11 11.45
N GLN A 109 -0.98 -10.67 12.07
CA GLN A 109 -2.18 -11.49 12.21
C GLN A 109 -2.80 -11.86 10.87
N ALA A 110 -2.83 -10.93 9.91
CA ALA A 110 -3.31 -11.23 8.56
C ALA A 110 -2.41 -12.24 7.84
N VAL A 111 -1.09 -12.09 7.95
CA VAL A 111 -0.10 -13.03 7.40
C VAL A 111 -0.26 -14.42 8.01
N PHE A 112 -0.33 -14.53 9.34
CA PHE A 112 -0.48 -15.82 10.01
C PHE A 112 -1.80 -16.50 9.69
N LYS A 113 -2.89 -15.73 9.61
CA LYS A 113 -4.18 -16.25 9.17
C LYS A 113 -4.10 -16.81 7.75
N TYR A 114 -3.43 -16.10 6.84
CA TYR A 114 -3.25 -16.57 5.48
C TYR A 114 -2.41 -17.86 5.45
N MET A 115 -1.27 -17.89 6.15
CA MET A 115 -0.42 -19.09 6.27
C MET A 115 -1.20 -20.30 6.79
N ALA A 116 -2.06 -20.11 7.79
CA ALA A 116 -2.85 -21.20 8.35
C ALA A 116 -3.96 -21.71 7.43
N GLN A 117 -4.51 -20.84 6.57
CA GLN A 117 -5.55 -21.20 5.62
C GLN A 117 -5.00 -21.93 4.39
N THR A 118 -3.83 -21.51 3.91
CA THR A 118 -3.25 -22.01 2.65
C THR A 118 -2.12 -23.00 2.86
N SER A 119 -1.63 -23.13 4.11
CA SER A 119 -0.45 -23.93 4.46
C SER A 119 0.75 -23.58 3.56
N CYS A 120 1.03 -22.28 3.41
CA CYS A 120 2.15 -21.76 2.61
C CYS A 120 3.28 -21.20 3.50
N SER A 121 4.43 -20.96 2.87
CA SER A 121 5.58 -20.32 3.53
C SER A 121 5.26 -18.90 3.98
N ARG A 122 6.05 -18.38 4.93
CA ARG A 122 5.86 -17.01 5.42
C ARG A 122 6.11 -15.98 4.33
N ALA A 123 7.05 -16.27 3.43
CA ALA A 123 7.35 -15.40 2.30
C ALA A 123 6.17 -15.27 1.34
N GLU A 124 5.54 -16.39 1.00
CA GLU A 124 4.36 -16.41 0.13
C GLU A 124 3.19 -15.68 0.79
N ALA A 125 2.97 -15.90 2.08
CA ALA A 125 1.91 -15.23 2.82
C ALA A 125 2.12 -13.71 2.90
N GLN A 126 3.34 -13.26 3.18
CA GLN A 126 3.67 -11.83 3.21
C GLN A 126 3.46 -11.17 1.85
N GLY A 127 3.93 -11.78 0.76
CA GLY A 127 3.72 -11.24 -0.59
C GLY A 127 2.23 -11.15 -0.94
N ASN A 128 1.44 -12.16 -0.59
CA ASN A 128 -0.01 -12.13 -0.81
C ASN A 128 -0.71 -11.05 0.02
N MET A 129 -0.35 -10.89 1.29
CA MET A 129 -0.93 -9.84 2.13
C MET A 129 -0.50 -8.44 1.68
N ASP A 130 0.73 -8.27 1.22
CA ASP A 130 1.20 -7.01 0.63
C ASP A 130 0.35 -6.61 -0.58
N SER A 131 0.06 -7.57 -1.47
CA SER A 131 -0.83 -7.36 -2.62
C SER A 131 -2.27 -7.07 -2.19
N PHE A 132 -2.81 -7.79 -1.20
CA PHE A 132 -4.14 -7.55 -0.65
C PHE A 132 -4.29 -6.13 -0.07
N PHE A 133 -3.33 -5.68 0.74
CA PHE A 133 -3.37 -4.34 1.32
C PHE A 133 -3.19 -3.24 0.28
N ASN A 134 -2.43 -3.51 -0.78
CA ASN A 134 -2.29 -2.55 -1.88
C ASN A 134 -3.57 -2.45 -2.71
N ASN A 135 -4.17 -3.59 -3.09
CA ASN A 135 -5.44 -3.63 -3.79
C ASN A 135 -6.21 -4.95 -3.54
N ALA A 136 -7.14 -4.91 -2.59
CA ALA A 136 -7.93 -6.07 -2.20
C ALA A 136 -8.85 -6.60 -3.33
N ALA A 137 -9.36 -5.72 -4.19
CA ALA A 137 -10.28 -6.11 -5.25
C ALA A 137 -9.56 -6.87 -6.38
N ASP A 138 -8.41 -6.35 -6.80
CA ASP A 138 -7.56 -7.00 -7.80
C ASP A 138 -6.98 -8.32 -7.28
N TRP A 139 -6.52 -8.32 -6.02
CA TRP A 139 -6.06 -9.54 -5.36
C TRP A 139 -7.16 -10.62 -5.31
N ALA A 140 -8.38 -10.26 -4.90
CA ALA A 140 -9.49 -11.21 -4.82
C ALA A 140 -9.88 -11.74 -6.21
N TYR A 141 -9.87 -10.88 -7.23
CA TYR A 141 -10.08 -11.29 -8.62
C TYR A 141 -9.01 -12.29 -9.07
N GLN A 142 -7.72 -11.99 -8.83
CA GLN A 142 -6.62 -12.90 -9.16
C GLN A 142 -6.76 -14.25 -8.46
N LYS A 143 -7.07 -14.29 -7.16
CA LYS A 143 -7.31 -15.55 -6.44
C LYS A 143 -8.51 -16.33 -6.98
N SER A 144 -9.56 -15.64 -7.43
CA SER A 144 -10.69 -16.31 -8.08
C SER A 144 -10.32 -16.92 -9.44
N GLU A 145 -9.41 -16.28 -10.19
CA GLU A 145 -8.91 -16.78 -11.47
C GLU A 145 -7.91 -17.93 -11.29
N GLU A 146 -7.03 -17.87 -10.29
CA GLU A 146 -6.12 -18.97 -9.92
C GLU A 146 -6.92 -20.24 -9.60
N ALA A 147 -8.01 -20.12 -8.86
CA ALA A 147 -8.89 -21.23 -8.56
C ALA A 147 -9.67 -21.77 -9.77
N ARG A 148 -9.77 -21.00 -10.85
CA ARG A 148 -10.28 -21.46 -12.15
C ARG A 148 -9.19 -22.13 -13.01
N GLY A 149 -8.00 -22.33 -12.46
CA GLY A 149 -6.86 -22.97 -13.13
C GLY A 149 -5.95 -22.01 -13.90
N ARG A 150 -6.06 -20.69 -13.69
CA ARG A 150 -5.07 -19.75 -14.23
C ARG A 150 -3.72 -19.90 -13.50
N PRO A 151 -2.60 -19.49 -14.13
CA PRO A 151 -1.29 -19.52 -13.49
C PRO A 151 -1.27 -18.70 -12.20
N LYS A 152 -0.67 -19.27 -11.15
CA LYS A 152 -0.51 -18.62 -9.85
C LYS A 152 0.48 -17.46 -9.93
N VAL A 153 0.16 -16.33 -9.31
CA VAL A 153 1.00 -15.13 -9.33
C VAL A 153 1.98 -15.16 -8.17
N ASP A 154 3.28 -15.07 -8.48
CA ASP A 154 4.33 -15.01 -7.47
C ASP A 154 4.51 -13.57 -6.98
N TYR A 155 4.14 -13.33 -5.72
CA TYR A 155 4.30 -12.03 -5.05
C TYR A 155 5.57 -11.95 -4.19
N THR A 156 6.36 -13.02 -4.10
CA THR A 156 7.59 -13.05 -3.27
C THR A 156 8.75 -12.34 -3.96
N GLN A 157 8.80 -12.44 -5.29
CA GLN A 157 9.84 -11.87 -6.10
C GLN A 157 9.69 -10.36 -6.26
N LEU A 158 10.79 -9.66 -6.02
CA LEU A 158 10.88 -8.24 -6.33
C LEU A 158 11.03 -8.08 -7.84
N LYS A 159 10.00 -7.54 -8.50
CA LYS A 159 10.08 -7.18 -9.93
C LYS A 159 10.98 -5.94 -10.04
N PRO A 160 12.14 -6.00 -10.75
CA PRO A 160 13.06 -4.87 -10.83
C PRO A 160 12.42 -3.61 -11.41
N LYS A 161 11.47 -3.78 -12.33
CA LYS A 161 10.71 -2.68 -12.95
C LYS A 161 9.91 -1.89 -11.91
N ASP A 162 9.26 -2.59 -10.98
CA ASP A 162 8.42 -1.95 -9.95
C ASP A 162 9.31 -1.24 -8.92
N ALA A 163 10.44 -1.86 -8.54
CA ALA A 163 11.41 -1.24 -7.65
C ALA A 163 12.00 0.06 -8.25
N ILE A 164 12.41 0.02 -9.53
CA ILE A 164 12.93 1.20 -10.24
C ILE A 164 11.85 2.30 -10.28
N LEU A 165 10.61 1.94 -10.63
CA LEU A 165 9.50 2.89 -10.68
C LEU A 165 9.33 3.59 -9.33
N VAL A 166 9.28 2.84 -8.23
CA VAL A 166 9.13 3.37 -6.88
C VAL A 166 10.29 4.29 -6.50
N ILE A 167 11.53 3.89 -6.78
CA ILE A 167 12.73 4.72 -6.52
C ILE A 167 12.69 6.00 -7.35
N THR A 168 12.32 5.93 -8.63
CA THR A 168 12.19 7.11 -9.50
C THR A 168 11.14 8.08 -8.97
N TRP A 169 9.97 7.59 -8.56
CA TRP A 169 8.94 8.43 -7.97
C TRP A 169 9.35 9.04 -6.64
N ALA A 170 10.04 8.26 -5.79
CA ALA A 170 10.46 8.72 -4.47
C ALA A 170 11.59 9.74 -4.51
N LEU A 171 12.59 9.55 -5.37
CA LEU A 171 13.80 10.38 -5.41
C LEU A 171 13.74 11.52 -6.43
N PHE A 172 12.95 11.38 -7.49
CA PHE A 172 12.91 12.38 -8.56
C PHE A 172 11.56 13.07 -8.59
N VAL A 173 10.46 12.33 -8.77
CA VAL A 173 9.17 12.96 -9.05
C VAL A 173 8.59 13.67 -7.82
N THR A 174 8.59 13.01 -6.65
CA THR A 174 8.00 13.56 -5.43
C THR A 174 8.74 14.81 -4.93
N PRO A 175 10.08 14.83 -4.84
CA PRO A 175 10.82 16.04 -4.46
C PRO A 175 10.65 17.17 -5.47
N LEU A 176 10.63 16.86 -6.78
CA LEU A 176 10.41 17.85 -7.84
C LEU A 176 9.03 18.50 -7.71
N LEU A 177 7.96 17.71 -7.59
CA LEU A 177 6.60 18.22 -7.39
C LEU A 177 6.46 19.00 -6.08
N GLY A 178 7.07 18.49 -5.01
CA GLY A 178 7.16 19.16 -3.71
C GLY A 178 7.79 20.55 -3.83
N ARG A 179 8.92 20.65 -4.53
CA ARG A 179 9.61 21.92 -4.79
C ARG A 179 8.77 22.85 -5.66
N CYS A 180 8.23 22.36 -6.77
CA CYS A 180 7.42 23.16 -7.67
C CYS A 180 6.30 23.86 -6.92
N GLY A 181 5.48 23.11 -6.18
CA GLY A 181 4.40 23.78 -5.51
C GLY A 181 4.82 24.51 -4.21
N TYR A 182 5.94 24.17 -3.55
CA TYR A 182 6.50 25.04 -2.52
C TYR A 182 6.78 26.43 -3.08
N LEU A 183 7.38 26.51 -4.27
CA LEU A 183 7.64 27.77 -4.96
C LEU A 183 6.34 28.50 -5.33
N ILE A 184 5.32 27.78 -5.82
CA ILE A 184 3.98 28.38 -6.09
C ILE A 184 3.41 28.98 -4.80
N ALA A 185 3.47 28.24 -3.69
CA ALA A 185 2.94 28.66 -2.42
C ALA A 185 3.72 29.84 -1.81
N ALA A 186 5.04 29.85 -1.95
CA ALA A 186 5.92 30.88 -1.38
C ALA A 186 5.87 32.19 -2.19
N THR A 187 5.80 32.10 -3.52
CA THR A 187 5.84 33.28 -4.40
C THR A 187 4.45 33.79 -4.79
N GLY A 188 3.41 32.96 -4.67
CA GLY A 188 2.07 33.25 -5.17
C GLY A 188 2.02 33.35 -6.70
N ASN A 189 3.07 32.94 -7.40
CA ASN A 189 3.22 33.04 -8.85
C ASN A 189 3.28 31.65 -9.48
N TRP A 190 2.59 31.49 -10.60
CA TRP A 190 2.60 30.27 -11.41
C TRP A 190 3.71 30.27 -12.48
N GLY A 191 4.33 31.43 -12.73
CA GLY A 191 5.44 31.59 -13.68
C GLY A 191 6.79 31.10 -13.13
N ILE A 192 6.86 29.83 -12.72
CA ILE A 192 8.09 29.21 -12.23
C ILE A 192 8.91 28.74 -13.43
N THR A 193 10.20 29.08 -13.45
CA THR A 193 11.14 28.63 -14.48
C THR A 193 11.87 27.36 -14.04
N VAL A 194 12.47 26.65 -15.01
CA VAL A 194 13.31 25.47 -14.71
C VAL A 194 14.50 25.86 -13.83
N ASP A 195 15.03 27.07 -14.01
CA ASP A 195 16.13 27.59 -13.21
C ASP A 195 15.73 27.71 -11.72
N ASP A 196 14.52 28.19 -11.41
CA ASP A 196 14.03 28.28 -10.03
C ASP A 196 13.88 26.90 -9.34
N ILE A 197 13.58 25.88 -10.14
CA ILE A 197 13.37 24.51 -9.69
C ILE A 197 14.71 23.82 -9.40
N LEU A 198 15.72 24.05 -10.26
CA LEU A 198 17.05 23.42 -10.18
C LEU A 198 18.07 24.22 -9.36
N ASN A 199 17.72 25.44 -8.93
CA ASN A 199 18.58 26.23 -8.05
C ASN A 199 18.45 25.70 -6.61
N PHE A 200 19.40 24.82 -6.25
CA PHE A 200 19.55 24.19 -4.93
C PHE A 200 20.36 25.06 -3.97
#